data_AF-A0A7W0WF73-F1
#
_entry.id   AF-A0A7W0WF73-F1
#
_cell.length_a   1.000
_cell.length_b   1.000
_cell.length_c   1.000
_cell.angle_alpha   90.00
_cell.angle_beta   90.00
_cell.angle_gamma   90.00
#
_symmetry.space_group_name_H-M   'P 1'
#
loop_
_entity.id
_entity.type
_entity.pdbx_description
1 polymer ?
#
loop_
_entity_poly.entity_id
_entity_poly.type
_entity_poly.pdbx_seq_one_letter_code
_entity_poly.pdbx_strand_id
1 'polypeptide(L)'
;MREAVERIGGRYSRLSSHPYEQQMLVIEVDLTGLRASKKAERSTKGYFSGKRGATGRQLVRASTPDYGEVIFSKLYPGNTTSCEVLKETLGEVERVLESSPHKRQRTLVRLDGGFGTDENIEWLCSCGYHFVVKGYGGGRANKLARSVSEPEGWHEGPTSGQLLGVVPAEEAPRYSRQTKTVVRRWSDAKGKLYTDYLLSTFADLSADEIATLYDGRAGLEAGIKGDKRGLGIEKRRKKSFFAQEALVLLAQLCHNLLAYFKEWLLGGTDAGKKLGVERLVREVMAMPAEVRMGRRGTKLSLKVAELHPWARVLARGVQARFPPSGWRTILRKI
;
A
#
# COMPACT_ATOMS: atom_id res chain seq x y z
N MET A 1 20.28 5.07 7.50
CA MET A 1 19.47 4.63 6.32
C MET A 1 18.08 5.26 6.32
N ARG A 2 17.28 5.13 7.39
CA ARG A 2 15.93 5.74 7.48
C ARG A 2 15.92 7.22 7.15
N GLU A 3 16.80 8.00 7.77
CA GLU A 3 16.99 9.43 7.46
C GLU A 3 17.27 9.71 5.98
N ALA A 4 17.99 8.82 5.28
CA ALA A 4 18.26 9.00 3.86
C ALA A 4 16.98 8.77 3.03
N VAL A 5 16.19 7.75 3.37
CA VAL A 5 14.87 7.52 2.74
C VAL A 5 13.98 8.74 2.93
N GLU A 6 13.91 9.27 4.15
CA GLU A 6 13.08 10.42 4.49
C GLU A 6 13.56 11.71 3.81
N ARG A 7 14.87 12.00 3.81
CA ARG A 7 15.42 13.19 3.13
C ARG A 7 15.22 13.13 1.61
N ILE A 8 15.37 11.96 1.00
CA ILE A 8 15.11 11.78 -0.44
C ILE A 8 13.60 11.92 -0.70
N GLY A 9 12.77 11.30 0.14
CA GLY A 9 11.32 11.44 0.09
C GLY A 9 10.86 12.89 0.20
N GLY A 10 11.34 13.64 1.19
CA GLY A 10 10.99 15.06 1.37
C GLY A 10 11.33 15.94 0.16
N ARG A 11 12.29 15.54 -0.66
CA ARG A 11 12.66 16.27 -1.88
C ARG A 11 11.82 15.89 -3.12
N TYR A 12 11.41 14.63 -3.24
CA TYR A 12 10.85 14.10 -4.49
C TYR A 12 9.45 13.52 -4.38
N SER A 13 9.00 13.20 -3.16
CA SER A 13 7.67 12.68 -2.89
C SER A 13 6.60 13.70 -3.19
N ARG A 14 5.52 13.25 -3.83
CA ARG A 14 4.35 14.08 -4.07
C ARG A 14 3.49 14.25 -2.82
N LEU A 15 3.71 13.43 -1.80
CA LEU A 15 2.98 13.46 -0.54
C LEU A 15 3.15 14.78 0.21
N SER A 16 4.33 15.39 0.10
CA SER A 16 4.61 16.73 0.63
C SER A 16 3.68 17.81 0.06
N SER A 17 3.21 17.61 -1.18
CA SER A 17 2.34 18.52 -1.94
C SER A 17 0.90 18.01 -2.08
N HIS A 18 0.49 17.02 -1.29
CA HIS A 18 -0.86 16.45 -1.39
C HIS A 18 -1.93 17.54 -1.14
N PRO A 19 -2.90 17.73 -2.06
CA PRO A 19 -3.91 18.78 -1.93
C PRO A 19 -5.05 18.34 -1.01
N TYR A 20 -4.80 18.35 0.30
CA TYR A 20 -5.76 17.91 1.33
C TYR A 20 -7.13 18.61 1.22
N GLU A 21 -7.20 19.86 0.76
CA GLU A 21 -8.47 20.57 0.58
C GLU A 21 -9.34 19.99 -0.55
N GLN A 22 -8.71 19.41 -1.57
CA GLN A 22 -9.41 18.95 -2.78
C GLN A 22 -9.78 17.47 -2.69
N GLN A 23 -8.97 16.67 -2.01
CA GLN A 23 -9.15 15.23 -1.91
C GLN A 23 -8.57 14.70 -0.59
N MET A 24 -9.01 13.51 -0.20
CA MET A 24 -8.42 12.81 0.94
C MET A 24 -7.13 12.12 0.55
N LEU A 25 -6.19 12.05 1.50
CA LEU A 25 -5.04 11.16 1.38
C LEU A 25 -5.44 9.75 1.79
N VAL A 26 -5.27 8.77 0.90
CA VAL A 26 -5.49 7.36 1.27
C VAL A 26 -4.21 6.75 1.82
N ILE A 27 -4.29 6.18 3.02
CA ILE A 27 -3.20 5.46 3.68
C ILE A 27 -3.62 4.03 3.93
N GLU A 28 -2.73 3.10 3.62
CA GLU A 28 -2.93 1.69 3.86
C GLU A 28 -1.76 1.11 4.63
N VAL A 29 -2.07 0.25 5.60
CA VAL A 29 -1.07 -0.44 6.41
C VAL A 29 -1.22 -1.94 6.21
N ASP A 30 -0.10 -2.61 5.95
CA ASP A 30 -0.02 -4.06 5.82
C ASP A 30 1.12 -4.62 6.69
N LEU A 31 0.94 -5.85 7.18
CA LEU A 31 1.97 -6.59 7.89
C LEU A 31 2.25 -7.90 7.15
N THR A 32 3.48 -8.03 6.64
CA THR A 32 3.89 -9.23 5.91
C THR A 32 5.03 -9.98 6.58
N GLY A 33 4.90 -11.30 6.65
CA GLY A 33 5.96 -12.17 7.13
C GLY A 33 7.13 -12.32 6.14
N LEU A 34 8.35 -12.09 6.60
CA LEU A 34 9.61 -12.37 5.92
C LEU A 34 10.27 -13.59 6.56
N ARG A 35 10.18 -14.74 5.89
CA ARG A 35 10.78 -15.99 6.39
C ARG A 35 12.29 -15.88 6.50
N ALA A 36 12.83 -16.38 7.62
CA ALA A 36 14.26 -16.46 7.87
C ALA A 36 14.62 -17.79 8.55
N SER A 37 15.93 -18.03 8.72
CA SER A 37 16.39 -19.19 9.50
C SER A 37 16.03 -18.99 10.97
N LYS A 38 15.68 -20.07 11.69
CA LYS A 38 15.51 -20.06 13.16
C LYS A 38 16.73 -19.54 13.93
N LYS A 39 17.91 -19.56 13.31
CA LYS A 39 19.17 -19.05 13.88
C LYS A 39 19.37 -17.54 13.64
N ALA A 40 18.48 -16.87 12.91
CA ALA A 40 18.58 -15.44 12.66
C ALA A 40 18.00 -14.64 13.83
N GLU A 41 18.57 -13.46 14.12
CA GLU A 41 18.14 -12.62 15.24
C GLU A 41 16.67 -12.23 15.13
N ARG A 42 15.92 -12.35 16.24
CA ARG A 42 14.47 -12.06 16.30
C ARG A 42 13.64 -12.85 15.27
N SER A 43 14.18 -13.96 14.76
CA SER A 43 13.45 -14.86 13.87
C SER A 43 12.61 -15.83 14.69
N THR A 44 11.38 -15.45 15.01
CA THR A 44 10.48 -16.24 15.86
C THR A 44 9.37 -16.89 15.03
N LYS A 45 8.69 -17.88 15.62
CA LYS A 45 7.52 -18.54 15.02
C LYS A 45 6.34 -17.57 15.05
N GLY A 46 5.58 -17.51 13.97
CA GLY A 46 4.42 -16.64 13.85
C GLY A 46 3.60 -16.95 12.60
N TYR A 47 2.77 -16.01 12.17
CA TYR A 47 1.98 -16.16 10.96
C TYR A 47 2.83 -15.86 9.72
N PHE A 48 3.08 -16.90 8.92
CA PHE A 48 3.75 -16.80 7.61
C PHE A 48 2.90 -17.54 6.59
N SER A 49 2.36 -16.79 5.62
CA SER A 49 1.45 -17.33 4.60
C SER A 49 2.03 -18.58 3.92
N GLY A 50 1.19 -19.61 3.80
CA GLY A 50 1.51 -20.87 3.13
C GLY A 50 2.51 -21.80 3.85
N LYS A 51 3.00 -21.47 5.06
CA LYS A 51 3.89 -22.37 5.83
C LYS A 51 3.63 -22.32 7.33
N ARG A 52 2.85 -23.29 7.83
CA ARG A 52 2.64 -23.50 9.27
C ARG A 52 3.97 -23.79 9.97
N GLY A 53 4.20 -23.15 11.12
CA GLY A 53 5.41 -23.37 11.92
C GLY A 53 6.69 -22.76 11.37
N ALA A 54 6.60 -21.96 10.30
CA ALA A 54 7.75 -21.20 9.82
C ALA A 54 8.21 -20.17 10.87
N THR A 55 9.49 -19.81 10.76
CA THR A 55 10.09 -18.72 11.53
C THR A 55 10.51 -17.59 10.60
N GLY A 56 10.57 -16.39 11.14
CA GLY A 56 10.97 -15.22 10.39
C GLY A 56 10.74 -13.94 11.18
N ARG A 57 10.59 -12.84 10.45
CA ARG A 57 10.34 -11.50 10.98
C ARG A 57 9.10 -10.94 10.33
N GLN A 58 8.44 -9.98 10.95
CA GLN A 58 7.32 -9.28 10.33
C GLN A 58 7.79 -7.93 9.80
N LEU A 59 7.30 -7.54 8.63
CA LEU A 59 7.56 -6.25 8.01
C LEU A 59 6.26 -5.48 7.95
N VAL A 60 6.17 -4.36 8.66
CA VAL A 60 5.07 -3.42 8.49
C VAL A 60 5.40 -2.48 7.34
N ARG A 61 4.38 -2.12 6.55
CA ARG A 61 4.46 -1.07 5.54
C ARG A 61 3.23 -0.19 5.59
N ALA A 62 3.46 1.12 5.60
CA ALA A 62 2.44 2.13 5.36
C ALA A 62 2.67 2.76 3.99
N SER A 63 1.63 2.77 3.16
CA SER A 63 1.71 3.15 1.74
C SER A 63 0.55 4.07 1.35
N THR A 64 0.74 4.78 0.25
CA THR A 64 -0.28 5.64 -0.37
C THR A 64 -0.54 5.15 -1.79
N PRO A 65 -1.66 4.45 -2.04
CA PRO A 65 -1.90 3.82 -3.34
C PRO A 65 -2.01 4.84 -4.48
N ASP A 66 -2.54 6.04 -4.21
CA ASP A 66 -2.73 7.10 -5.21
C ASP A 66 -1.41 7.59 -5.81
N TYR A 67 -0.33 7.56 -5.02
CA TYR A 67 1.01 7.93 -5.47
C TYR A 67 1.88 6.71 -5.80
N GLY A 68 1.43 5.51 -5.42
CA GLY A 68 2.26 4.31 -5.46
C GLY A 68 3.53 4.45 -4.63
N GLU A 69 3.47 5.18 -3.51
CA GLU A 69 4.62 5.44 -2.63
C GLU A 69 4.49 4.72 -1.30
N VAL A 70 5.61 4.27 -0.74
CA VAL A 70 5.71 3.72 0.62
C VAL A 70 6.24 4.82 1.55
N ILE A 71 5.40 5.24 2.50
CA ILE A 71 5.73 6.27 3.49
C ILE A 71 6.72 5.71 4.51
N PHE A 72 6.41 4.53 5.05
CA PHE A 72 7.13 3.98 6.18
C PHE A 72 7.24 2.46 6.10
N SER A 73 8.40 1.93 6.48
CA SER A 73 8.64 0.50 6.71
C SER A 73 9.41 0.29 8.01
N LYS A 74 9.07 -0.79 8.73
CA LYS A 74 9.80 -1.23 9.92
C LYS A 74 9.74 -2.74 10.10
N LEU A 75 10.82 -3.31 10.62
CA LEU A 75 10.93 -4.74 10.89
C LEU A 75 10.58 -5.04 12.35
N TYR A 76 9.95 -6.18 12.59
CA TYR A 76 9.56 -6.68 13.90
C TYR A 76 9.92 -8.17 14.05
N PRO A 77 9.95 -8.71 15.28
CA PRO A 77 9.98 -10.16 15.51
C PRO A 77 8.86 -10.91 14.75
N GLY A 78 9.09 -12.20 14.48
CA GLY A 78 8.16 -13.03 13.69
C GLY A 78 6.79 -13.27 14.31
N ASN A 79 6.69 -13.18 15.64
CA ASN A 79 5.48 -13.39 16.42
C ASN A 79 4.64 -12.11 16.61
N THR A 80 5.10 -10.98 16.08
CA THR A 80 4.32 -9.74 16.06
C THR A 80 3.09 -9.88 15.17
N THR A 81 1.99 -9.28 15.60
CA THR A 81 0.69 -9.29 14.93
C THR A 81 0.35 -7.89 14.42
N SER A 82 -0.57 -7.81 13.46
CA SER A 82 -0.96 -6.55 12.82
C SER A 82 -1.54 -5.56 13.85
N CYS A 83 -2.38 -6.02 14.78
CA CYS A 83 -3.02 -5.15 15.75
C CYS A 83 -2.03 -4.43 16.68
N GLU A 84 -0.89 -5.04 17.01
CA GLU A 84 0.12 -4.48 17.92
C GLU A 84 0.86 -3.28 17.34
N VAL A 85 0.97 -3.17 16.00
CA VAL A 85 1.88 -2.22 15.35
C VAL A 85 1.18 -1.02 14.73
N LEU A 86 -0.16 -0.99 14.68
CA LEU A 86 -0.90 0.05 13.96
C LEU A 86 -0.59 1.45 14.49
N LYS A 87 -0.76 1.66 15.80
CA LYS A 87 -0.66 2.97 16.45
C LYS A 87 0.74 3.56 16.29
N GLU A 88 1.77 2.75 16.50
CA GLU A 88 3.16 3.13 16.28
C GLU A 88 3.41 3.50 14.81
N THR A 89 2.90 2.68 13.88
CA THR A 89 3.09 2.90 12.44
C THR A 89 2.43 4.20 11.99
N LEU A 90 1.21 4.48 12.43
CA LEU A 90 0.52 5.72 12.09
C LEU A 90 1.15 6.94 12.75
N GLY A 91 1.68 6.82 13.98
CA GLY A 91 2.48 7.89 14.60
C GLY A 91 3.72 8.26 13.78
N GLU A 92 4.44 7.26 13.25
CA GLU A 92 5.58 7.51 12.35
C GLU A 92 5.16 8.11 11.01
N VAL A 93 4.04 7.67 10.46
CA VAL A 93 3.45 8.27 9.25
C VAL A 93 3.09 9.73 9.50
N GLU A 94 2.46 10.05 10.63
CA GLU A 94 2.16 11.43 11.02
C GLU A 94 3.41 12.28 11.10
N ARG A 95 4.49 11.76 11.70
CA ARG A 95 5.78 12.45 11.77
C ARG A 95 6.35 12.72 10.38
N VAL A 96 6.38 11.71 9.50
CA VAL A 96 6.95 11.84 8.15
C VAL A 96 6.14 12.81 7.28
N LEU A 97 4.82 12.86 7.44
CA LEU A 97 3.91 13.72 6.67
C LEU A 97 3.67 15.10 7.32
N GLU A 98 4.30 15.36 8.48
CA GLU A 98 4.04 16.54 9.31
C GLU A 98 2.54 16.76 9.48
N SER A 99 1.85 15.70 9.92
CA SER A 99 0.40 15.65 10.02
C SER A 99 -0.10 16.57 11.12
N SER A 100 -1.22 17.24 10.85
CA SER A 100 -1.97 18.06 11.80
C SER A 100 -3.35 17.46 12.04
N PRO A 101 -4.09 17.86 13.09
CA PRO A 101 -5.48 17.42 13.27
C PRO A 101 -6.35 17.64 12.02
N HIS A 102 -6.14 18.74 11.31
CA HIS A 102 -6.82 19.02 10.03
C HIS A 102 -6.45 17.99 8.94
N LYS A 103 -5.16 17.69 8.75
CA LYS A 103 -4.72 16.65 7.79
C LYS A 103 -5.27 15.26 8.16
N ARG A 104 -5.40 14.92 9.44
CA ARG A 104 -6.01 13.64 9.87
C ARG A 104 -7.47 13.53 9.46
N GLN A 105 -8.25 14.60 9.61
CA GLN A 105 -9.64 14.68 9.12
C GLN A 105 -9.74 14.66 7.58
N ARG A 106 -8.61 14.82 6.88
CA ARG A 106 -8.51 14.71 5.42
C ARG A 106 -7.70 13.48 5.00
N THR A 107 -7.61 12.48 5.86
CA THR A 107 -6.90 11.21 5.61
C THR A 107 -7.85 10.02 5.82
N LEU A 108 -7.94 9.18 4.79
CA LEU A 108 -8.66 7.91 4.81
C LEU A 108 -7.67 6.76 5.08
N VAL A 109 -7.81 6.09 6.22
CA VAL A 109 -7.04 4.89 6.56
C VAL A 109 -7.82 3.63 6.16
N ARG A 110 -7.28 2.81 5.26
CA ARG A 110 -7.86 1.51 4.88
C ARG A 110 -7.05 0.37 5.46
N LEU A 111 -7.72 -0.52 6.20
CA LEU A 111 -7.04 -1.59 6.95
C LEU A 111 -7.69 -2.96 6.77
N ASP A 112 -6.87 -3.99 6.85
CA ASP A 112 -7.33 -5.37 6.85
C ASP A 112 -7.86 -5.82 8.23
N GLY A 113 -8.41 -7.04 8.25
CA GLY A 113 -8.98 -7.64 9.45
C GLY A 113 -7.98 -7.85 10.59
N GLY A 114 -6.68 -7.94 10.30
CA GLY A 114 -5.65 -8.09 11.33
C GLY A 114 -5.45 -6.83 12.16
N PHE A 115 -5.76 -5.66 11.60
CA PHE A 115 -5.68 -4.37 12.31
C PHE A 115 -7.00 -3.96 12.96
N GLY A 116 -8.15 -4.50 12.53
CA GLY A 116 -9.49 -4.05 12.89
C GLY A 116 -10.01 -4.47 14.27
N THR A 117 -9.18 -4.43 15.32
CA THR A 117 -9.61 -4.65 16.71
C THR A 117 -10.36 -3.42 17.24
N ASP A 118 -11.28 -3.60 18.20
CA ASP A 118 -12.04 -2.48 18.77
C ASP A 118 -11.13 -1.38 19.34
N GLU A 119 -10.02 -1.77 19.97
CA GLU A 119 -9.03 -0.85 20.50
C GLU A 119 -8.38 0.03 19.41
N ASN A 120 -8.11 -0.56 18.24
CA ASN A 120 -7.54 0.18 17.11
C ASN A 120 -8.58 1.07 16.42
N ILE A 121 -9.83 0.60 16.30
CA ILE A 121 -10.92 1.40 15.76
C ILE A 121 -11.20 2.62 16.65
N GLU A 122 -11.31 2.42 17.96
CA GLU A 122 -11.51 3.51 18.91
C GLU A 122 -10.35 4.51 18.89
N TRP A 123 -9.10 4.02 18.78
CA TRP A 123 -7.94 4.89 18.62
C TRP A 123 -8.03 5.74 17.34
N LEU A 124 -8.37 5.14 16.19
CA LEU A 124 -8.58 5.88 14.93
C LEU A 124 -9.69 6.94 15.06
N CYS A 125 -10.78 6.62 15.75
CA CYS A 125 -11.84 7.56 16.06
C CYS A 125 -11.31 8.75 16.86
N SER A 126 -10.61 8.50 17.97
CA SER A 126 -10.06 9.54 18.85
C SER A 126 -9.02 10.44 18.17
N CYS A 127 -8.23 9.89 17.23
CA CYS A 127 -7.25 10.67 16.47
C CYS A 127 -7.89 11.54 15.38
N GLY A 128 -9.15 11.30 15.02
CA GLY A 128 -9.88 12.09 14.01
C GLY A 128 -9.68 11.63 12.56
N TYR A 129 -9.20 10.40 12.34
CA TYR A 129 -9.06 9.82 11.00
C TYR A 129 -10.40 9.46 10.39
N HIS A 130 -10.53 9.53 9.06
CA HIS A 130 -11.53 8.73 8.37
C HIS A 130 -10.98 7.34 8.10
N PHE A 131 -11.83 6.32 8.11
CA PHE A 131 -11.39 4.96 7.85
C PHE A 131 -12.45 4.09 7.18
N VAL A 132 -11.97 3.05 6.49
CA VAL A 132 -12.74 1.86 6.14
C VAL A 132 -11.90 0.64 6.50
N VAL A 133 -12.35 -0.12 7.49
CA VAL A 133 -11.59 -1.22 8.10
C VAL A 133 -12.41 -2.49 8.08
N LYS A 134 -11.80 -3.61 7.70
CA LYS A 134 -12.41 -4.91 7.99
C LYS A 134 -12.27 -5.20 9.48
N GLY A 135 -13.39 -5.46 10.15
CA GLY A 135 -13.37 -5.73 11.58
C GLY A 135 -12.76 -7.10 11.92
N TYR A 136 -12.22 -7.21 13.12
CA TYR A 136 -11.58 -8.42 13.63
C TYR A 136 -12.62 -9.48 14.05
N GLY A 137 -12.30 -10.75 13.79
CA GLY A 137 -13.04 -11.91 14.30
C GLY A 137 -14.22 -12.40 13.44
N GLY A 138 -14.09 -13.60 12.86
CA GLY A 138 -15.15 -14.22 12.06
C GLY A 138 -16.41 -14.61 12.85
N GLY A 139 -16.27 -14.93 14.15
CA GLY A 139 -17.43 -15.19 15.01
C GLY A 139 -18.33 -13.97 15.18
N ARG A 140 -17.75 -12.78 15.34
CA ARG A 140 -18.49 -11.52 15.39
C ARG A 140 -19.14 -11.20 14.04
N ALA A 141 -18.43 -11.42 12.94
CA ALA A 141 -18.99 -11.26 11.59
C ALA A 141 -20.27 -12.10 11.41
N ASN A 142 -20.24 -13.36 11.84
CA ASN A 142 -21.41 -14.24 11.78
C ASN A 142 -22.56 -13.78 12.69
N LYS A 143 -22.27 -13.22 13.87
CA LYS A 143 -23.30 -12.64 14.74
C LYS A 143 -23.97 -11.45 14.06
N LEU A 144 -23.19 -10.50 13.54
CA LEU A 144 -23.69 -9.30 12.86
C LEU A 144 -24.45 -9.65 11.58
N ALA A 145 -24.05 -10.72 10.87
CA ALA A 145 -24.78 -11.16 9.69
C ALA A 145 -26.18 -11.72 10.02
N ARG A 146 -26.41 -12.22 11.25
CA ARG A 146 -27.73 -12.70 11.69
C ARG A 146 -28.69 -11.59 12.09
N SER A 147 -28.19 -10.39 12.39
CA SER A 147 -29.03 -9.22 12.66
C SER A 147 -29.52 -8.52 11.40
N VAL A 148 -29.05 -8.92 10.21
CA VAL A 148 -29.57 -8.43 8.94
C VAL A 148 -30.80 -9.25 8.56
N SER A 149 -31.92 -8.58 8.31
CA SER A 149 -33.17 -9.21 7.90
C SER A 149 -33.01 -10.02 6.62
N GLU A 150 -33.55 -11.22 6.60
CA GLU A 150 -33.52 -12.12 5.45
C GLU A 150 -34.92 -12.19 4.81
N PRO A 151 -35.05 -12.11 3.47
CA PRO A 151 -34.01 -11.80 2.48
C PRO A 151 -33.80 -10.29 2.23
N GLU A 152 -34.71 -9.42 2.68
CA GLU A 152 -34.81 -8.03 2.20
C GLU A 152 -33.64 -7.13 2.61
N GLY A 153 -32.92 -7.49 3.68
CA GLY A 153 -31.76 -6.76 4.18
C GLY A 153 -30.47 -6.99 3.38
N TRP A 154 -30.47 -7.94 2.44
CA TRP A 154 -29.31 -8.30 1.62
C TRP A 154 -29.48 -7.86 0.16
N HIS A 155 -28.42 -7.30 -0.42
CA HIS A 155 -28.35 -6.94 -1.84
C HIS A 155 -27.00 -7.32 -2.44
N GLU A 156 -26.94 -7.42 -3.77
CA GLU A 156 -25.68 -7.65 -4.48
C GLU A 156 -24.72 -6.47 -4.32
N GLY A 157 -23.46 -6.78 -4.05
CA GLY A 157 -22.39 -5.79 -3.95
C GLY A 157 -21.58 -5.63 -5.25
N PRO A 158 -20.57 -4.75 -5.24
CA PRO A 158 -19.78 -4.41 -6.43
C PRO A 158 -18.90 -5.57 -6.94
N THR A 159 -18.59 -6.56 -6.08
CA THR A 159 -17.83 -7.74 -6.47
C THR A 159 -18.78 -8.90 -6.81
N SER A 160 -18.59 -9.54 -7.96
CA SER A 160 -19.42 -10.68 -8.40
C SER A 160 -19.60 -11.75 -7.31
N GLY A 161 -20.85 -12.07 -6.97
CA GLY A 161 -21.20 -13.06 -5.95
C GLY A 161 -21.07 -12.58 -4.50
N GLN A 162 -20.75 -11.31 -4.28
CA GLN A 162 -20.78 -10.65 -2.98
C GLN A 162 -22.19 -10.16 -2.68
N LEU A 163 -22.67 -10.44 -1.47
CA LEU A 163 -23.86 -9.84 -0.89
C LEU A 163 -23.47 -8.91 0.25
N LEU A 164 -24.17 -7.79 0.36
CA LEU A 164 -23.97 -6.76 1.37
C LEU A 164 -25.23 -6.64 2.23
N GLY A 165 -25.04 -6.39 3.52
CA GLY A 165 -26.10 -6.08 4.46
C GLY A 165 -25.68 -4.97 5.40
N VAL A 166 -26.57 -4.02 5.68
CA VAL A 166 -26.32 -2.96 6.67
C VAL A 166 -26.76 -3.48 8.04
N VAL A 167 -25.87 -3.42 9.01
CA VAL A 167 -26.19 -3.85 10.38
C VAL A 167 -27.04 -2.78 11.07
N PRO A 168 -28.15 -3.13 11.73
CA PRO A 168 -28.93 -2.21 12.55
C PRO A 168 -28.08 -1.53 13.65
N ALA A 169 -28.41 -0.27 13.98
CA ALA A 169 -27.57 0.56 14.87
C ALA A 169 -27.48 0.02 16.31
N GLU A 170 -28.48 -0.74 16.75
CA GLU A 170 -28.56 -1.41 18.04
C GLU A 170 -27.65 -2.64 18.15
N GLU A 171 -27.37 -3.30 17.03
CA GLU A 171 -26.48 -4.47 16.96
C GLU A 171 -25.04 -4.11 16.54
N ALA A 172 -24.88 -2.95 15.90
CA ALA A 172 -23.59 -2.43 15.46
C ALA A 172 -22.67 -2.09 16.65
N PRO A 173 -21.36 -2.37 16.56
CA PRO A 173 -20.38 -1.87 17.53
C PRO A 173 -20.43 -0.34 17.63
N ARG A 174 -20.24 0.18 18.86
CA ARG A 174 -20.25 1.62 19.14
C ARG A 174 -18.85 2.11 19.49
N TYR A 175 -18.50 3.27 18.97
CA TYR A 175 -17.22 3.95 19.18
C TYR A 175 -17.47 5.44 19.47
N SER A 176 -16.43 6.19 19.83
CA SER A 176 -16.54 7.64 20.11
C SER A 176 -16.98 8.50 18.93
N ARG A 177 -16.93 7.96 17.71
CA ARG A 177 -17.47 8.59 16.49
C ARG A 177 -18.49 7.68 15.82
N GLN A 178 -19.42 8.30 15.10
CA GLN A 178 -20.41 7.57 14.33
C GLN A 178 -19.72 6.71 13.26
N THR A 179 -20.10 5.43 13.22
CA THR A 179 -19.63 4.46 12.23
C THR A 179 -20.79 3.70 11.63
N LYS A 180 -20.72 3.36 10.34
CA LYS A 180 -21.61 2.40 9.68
C LYS A 180 -20.92 1.05 9.62
N THR A 181 -21.68 0.00 9.93
CA THR A 181 -21.23 -1.40 9.85
C THR A 181 -21.93 -2.08 8.68
N VAL A 182 -21.13 -2.61 7.75
CA VAL A 182 -21.62 -3.35 6.57
C VAL A 182 -21.10 -4.77 6.65
N VAL A 183 -21.97 -5.77 6.71
CA VAL A 183 -21.58 -7.17 6.59
C VAL A 183 -21.48 -7.55 5.12
N ARG A 184 -20.53 -8.44 4.80
CA ARG A 184 -20.37 -9.00 3.47
C ARG A 184 -20.41 -10.51 3.54
N ARG A 185 -21.08 -11.13 2.57
CA ARG A 185 -21.25 -12.57 2.46
C ARG A 185 -20.93 -13.00 1.02
N TRP A 186 -20.16 -14.06 0.83
CA TRP A 186 -19.87 -14.62 -0.49
C TRP A 186 -19.52 -16.10 -0.38
N SER A 187 -19.65 -16.84 -1.49
CA SER A 187 -19.28 -18.25 -1.56
C SER A 187 -18.05 -18.45 -2.44
N ASP A 188 -17.16 -19.39 -2.08
CA ASP A 188 -16.13 -19.83 -3.02
C ASP A 188 -16.69 -20.78 -4.09
N ALA A 189 -15.86 -21.15 -5.06
CA ALA A 189 -16.23 -22.08 -6.14
C ALA A 189 -16.69 -23.47 -5.64
N LYS A 190 -16.43 -23.82 -4.38
CA LYS A 190 -16.87 -25.06 -3.74
C LYS A 190 -18.16 -24.88 -2.92
N GLY A 191 -18.79 -23.70 -2.98
CA GLY A 191 -20.00 -23.37 -2.25
C GLY A 191 -19.78 -23.07 -0.77
N LYS A 192 -18.53 -22.96 -0.29
CA LYS A 192 -18.27 -22.61 1.11
C LYS A 192 -18.57 -21.13 1.32
N LEU A 193 -19.45 -20.84 2.27
CA LEU A 193 -19.82 -19.49 2.66
C LEU A 193 -18.73 -18.82 3.50
N TYR A 194 -18.43 -17.58 3.16
CA TYR A 194 -17.56 -16.68 3.91
C TYR A 194 -18.35 -15.44 4.30
N THR A 195 -18.06 -14.93 5.49
CA THR A 195 -18.66 -13.72 6.05
C THR A 195 -17.56 -12.86 6.65
N ASP A 196 -17.59 -11.56 6.35
CA ASP A 196 -16.86 -10.55 7.11
C ASP A 196 -17.72 -9.29 7.30
N TYR A 197 -17.14 -8.26 7.92
CA TYR A 197 -17.80 -6.98 8.08
C TYR A 197 -16.79 -5.84 7.96
N LEU A 198 -17.28 -4.71 7.46
CA LEU A 198 -16.57 -3.46 7.30
C LEU A 198 -17.13 -2.44 8.28
N LEU A 199 -16.23 -1.67 8.88
CA LEU A 199 -16.52 -0.49 9.71
C LEU A 199 -16.03 0.74 8.97
N SER A 200 -16.88 1.75 8.86
CA SER A 200 -16.56 2.99 8.15
C SER A 200 -17.03 4.21 8.92
N THR A 201 -16.20 5.26 8.98
CA THR A 201 -16.61 6.59 9.47
C THR A 201 -17.50 7.34 8.47
N PHE A 202 -17.58 6.89 7.22
CA PHE A 202 -18.45 7.49 6.22
C PHE A 202 -19.87 6.92 6.37
N ALA A 203 -20.54 7.34 7.44
CA ALA A 203 -21.84 6.81 7.81
C ALA A 203 -22.95 7.18 6.80
N ASP A 204 -22.74 8.17 5.94
CA ASP A 204 -23.72 8.58 4.93
C ASP A 204 -23.61 7.77 3.63
N LEU A 205 -22.48 7.12 3.37
CA LEU A 205 -22.27 6.33 2.15
C LEU A 205 -23.08 5.02 2.18
N SER A 206 -23.49 4.55 1.00
CA SER A 206 -24.17 3.27 0.83
C SER A 206 -23.25 2.09 1.19
N ALA A 207 -23.84 0.90 1.34
CA ALA A 207 -23.07 -0.32 1.56
C ALA A 207 -22.12 -0.60 0.37
N ASP A 208 -22.59 -0.40 -0.87
CA ASP A 208 -21.80 -0.53 -2.10
C ASP A 208 -20.62 0.43 -2.16
N GLU A 209 -20.83 1.69 -1.79
CA GLU A 209 -19.78 2.71 -1.76
C GLU A 209 -18.71 2.34 -0.73
N ILE A 210 -19.10 1.89 0.47
CA ILE A 210 -18.16 1.42 1.50
C ILE A 210 -17.39 0.18 1.02
N ALA A 211 -18.08 -0.77 0.41
CA ALA A 211 -17.47 -1.98 -0.14
C ALA A 211 -16.47 -1.64 -1.25
N THR A 212 -16.83 -0.72 -2.16
CA THR A 212 -15.98 -0.25 -3.25
C THR A 212 -14.74 0.48 -2.72
N LEU A 213 -14.91 1.36 -1.72
CA LEU A 213 -13.80 2.04 -1.06
C LEU A 213 -12.81 1.03 -0.44
N TYR A 214 -13.32 -0.01 0.21
CA TYR A 214 -12.49 -1.06 0.79
C TYR A 214 -11.82 -1.93 -0.27
N ASP A 215 -12.54 -2.35 -1.31
CA ASP A 215 -12.05 -3.24 -2.36
C ASP A 215 -10.94 -2.56 -3.19
N GLY A 216 -10.88 -1.22 -3.21
CA GLY A 216 -9.74 -0.46 -3.73
C GLY A 216 -8.39 -0.78 -3.06
N ARG A 217 -8.38 -1.43 -1.88
CA ARG A 217 -7.15 -1.92 -1.22
C ARG A 217 -6.46 -3.05 -1.98
N ALA A 218 -7.14 -3.73 -2.91
CA ALA A 218 -6.53 -4.77 -3.74
C ALA A 218 -5.28 -4.27 -4.51
N GLY A 219 -5.21 -2.97 -4.82
CA GLY A 219 -4.04 -2.34 -5.43
C GLY A 219 -2.76 -2.43 -4.59
N LEU A 220 -2.85 -2.30 -3.26
CA LEU A 220 -1.69 -2.47 -2.38
C LEU A 220 -1.21 -3.91 -2.33
N GLU A 221 -2.11 -4.87 -2.25
CA GLU A 221 -1.70 -6.28 -2.27
C GLU A 221 -0.94 -6.60 -3.57
N ALA A 222 -1.37 -6.04 -4.70
CA ALA A 222 -0.65 -6.13 -5.96
C ALA A 222 0.71 -5.41 -5.92
N GLY A 223 0.80 -4.22 -5.33
CA GLY A 223 2.04 -3.47 -5.13
C GLY A 223 3.06 -4.19 -4.25
N ILE A 224 2.64 -4.73 -3.10
CA ILE A 224 3.47 -5.51 -2.19
C ILE A 224 3.92 -6.82 -2.85
N LYS A 225 3.03 -7.53 -3.56
CA LYS A 225 3.41 -8.71 -4.35
C LYS A 225 4.42 -8.34 -5.45
N GLY A 226 4.22 -7.20 -6.10
CA GLY A 226 5.12 -6.61 -7.09
C GLY A 226 6.52 -6.35 -6.51
N ASP A 227 6.60 -5.79 -5.31
CA ASP A 227 7.87 -5.57 -4.61
C ASP A 227 8.56 -6.86 -4.20
N LYS A 228 7.79 -7.82 -3.68
CA LYS A 228 8.32 -9.13 -3.29
C LYS A 228 8.98 -9.84 -4.48
N ARG A 229 8.37 -9.76 -5.66
CA ARG A 229 8.87 -10.37 -6.89
C ARG A 229 9.94 -9.52 -7.59
N GLY A 230 9.69 -8.23 -7.75
CA GLY A 230 10.54 -7.27 -8.47
C GLY A 230 11.78 -6.87 -7.69
N LEU A 231 11.67 -6.58 -6.39
CA LEU A 231 12.80 -6.19 -5.53
C LEU A 231 13.42 -7.39 -4.79
N GLY A 232 12.70 -8.53 -4.75
CA GLY A 232 13.21 -9.79 -4.22
C GLY A 232 13.38 -9.81 -2.70
N ILE A 233 12.63 -8.99 -1.96
CA ILE A 233 12.81 -8.80 -0.51
C ILE A 233 12.68 -10.11 0.30
N GLU A 234 11.82 -11.04 -0.12
CA GLU A 234 11.62 -12.35 0.54
C GLU A 234 12.79 -13.32 0.32
N LYS A 235 13.61 -13.07 -0.72
CA LYS A 235 14.77 -13.90 -1.09
C LYS A 235 16.06 -13.39 -0.46
N ARG A 236 16.15 -12.09 -0.16
CA ARG A 236 17.33 -11.45 0.41
C ARG A 236 17.26 -11.48 1.94
N ARG A 237 17.87 -12.51 2.54
CA ARG A 237 17.80 -12.80 3.98
C ARG A 237 19.13 -12.51 4.68
N LYS A 238 19.07 -11.85 5.84
CA LYS A 238 20.23 -11.54 6.69
C LYS A 238 20.06 -12.17 8.07
N LYS A 239 21.17 -12.67 8.64
CA LYS A 239 21.21 -13.23 10.00
C LYS A 239 20.94 -12.14 11.04
N SER A 240 21.62 -10.99 10.92
CA SER A 240 21.37 -9.83 11.79
C SER A 240 20.01 -9.19 11.50
N PHE A 241 19.33 -8.76 12.57
CA PHE A 241 18.04 -8.07 12.50
C PHE A 241 18.19 -6.71 11.83
N PHE A 242 19.14 -5.89 12.28
CA PHE A 242 19.37 -4.55 11.72
C PHE A 242 19.92 -4.59 10.29
N ALA A 243 20.70 -5.61 9.93
CA ALA A 243 21.11 -5.81 8.54
C ALA A 243 19.90 -6.11 7.62
N GLN A 244 18.91 -6.85 8.12
CA GLN A 244 17.67 -7.08 7.38
C GLN A 244 16.84 -5.79 7.28
N GLU A 245 16.78 -5.00 8.36
CA GLU A 245 16.05 -3.73 8.35
C GLU A 245 16.69 -2.71 7.39
N ALA A 246 18.01 -2.59 7.36
CA ALA A 246 18.70 -1.74 6.39
C ALA A 246 18.35 -2.12 4.94
N LEU A 247 18.26 -3.42 4.65
CA LEU A 247 17.84 -3.92 3.35
C LEU A 247 16.36 -3.60 3.04
N VAL A 248 15.47 -3.70 4.03
CA VAL A 248 14.07 -3.29 3.90
C VAL A 248 13.97 -1.81 3.52
N LEU A 249 14.76 -0.95 4.18
CA LEU A 249 14.77 0.49 3.90
C LEU A 249 15.35 0.80 2.51
N LEU A 250 16.37 0.05 2.06
CA LEU A 250 16.85 0.14 0.68
C LEU A 250 15.77 -0.29 -0.33
N ALA A 251 14.98 -1.31 -0.02
CA ALA A 251 13.86 -1.72 -0.86
C ALA A 251 12.75 -0.66 -0.89
N GLN A 252 12.44 -0.02 0.25
CA GLN A 252 11.53 1.13 0.29
C GLN A 252 12.05 2.28 -0.59
N LEU A 253 13.32 2.65 -0.45
CA LEU A 253 13.93 3.69 -1.28
C LEU A 253 13.83 3.34 -2.76
N CYS A 254 14.17 2.11 -3.14
CA CYS A 254 14.08 1.66 -4.52
C CYS A 254 12.65 1.72 -5.05
N HIS A 255 11.66 1.29 -4.26
CA HIS A 255 10.24 1.40 -4.61
C HIS A 255 9.84 2.84 -4.89
N ASN A 256 10.15 3.76 -3.97
CA ASN A 256 9.77 5.17 -4.13
C ASN A 256 10.47 5.82 -5.31
N LEU A 257 11.76 5.53 -5.55
CA LEU A 257 12.48 6.01 -6.74
C LEU A 257 11.83 5.50 -8.03
N LEU A 258 11.34 4.27 -8.05
CA LEU A 258 10.61 3.71 -9.17
C LEU A 258 9.24 4.37 -9.37
N ALA A 259 8.54 4.71 -8.28
CA ALA A 259 7.30 5.48 -8.32
C ALA A 259 7.53 6.88 -8.92
N TYR A 260 8.58 7.59 -8.46
CA TYR A 260 8.99 8.89 -8.99
C TYR A 260 9.36 8.82 -10.47
N PHE A 261 10.17 7.82 -10.83
CA PHE A 261 10.57 7.57 -12.22
C PHE A 261 9.34 7.34 -13.11
N LYS A 262 8.40 6.48 -12.67
CA LYS A 262 7.18 6.17 -13.42
C LYS A 262 6.38 7.45 -13.66
N GLU A 263 6.14 8.22 -12.60
CA GLU A 263 5.36 9.45 -12.70
C GLU A 263 6.03 10.47 -13.63
N TRP A 264 7.32 10.75 -13.42
CA TRP A 264 8.02 11.79 -14.17
C TRP A 264 8.21 11.44 -15.64
N LEU A 265 8.48 10.18 -15.96
CA LEU A 265 8.98 9.81 -17.29
C LEU A 265 8.03 8.92 -18.09
N LEU A 266 7.08 8.24 -17.46
CA LEU A 266 6.14 7.34 -18.13
C LEU A 266 4.67 7.76 -17.95
N GLY A 267 4.38 8.60 -16.94
CA GLY A 267 3.03 9.02 -16.53
C GLY A 267 2.24 9.79 -17.59
N GLY A 268 2.90 10.28 -18.64
CA GLY A 268 2.24 10.90 -19.80
C GLY A 268 1.47 9.93 -20.70
N THR A 269 1.45 8.62 -20.40
CA THR A 269 0.72 7.61 -21.18
C THR A 269 -0.08 6.67 -20.26
N ASP A 270 -1.24 6.19 -20.72
CA ASP A 270 -2.05 5.24 -19.94
C ASP A 270 -1.32 3.92 -19.69
N ALA A 271 -0.55 3.44 -20.66
CA ALA A 271 0.29 2.26 -20.51
C ALA A 271 1.33 2.46 -19.40
N GLY A 272 1.96 3.64 -19.33
CA GLY A 272 2.91 3.99 -18.28
C GLY A 272 2.27 4.10 -16.90
N LYS A 273 1.06 4.66 -16.80
CA LYS A 273 0.31 4.76 -15.53
C LYS A 273 -0.01 3.37 -14.94
N LYS A 274 -0.41 2.43 -15.81
CA LYS A 274 -0.80 1.05 -15.46
C LYS A 274 0.40 0.11 -15.20
N LEU A 275 1.64 0.55 -15.40
CA LEU A 275 2.82 -0.27 -15.08
C LEU A 275 2.99 -0.42 -13.55
N GLY A 276 2.94 -1.67 -13.09
CA GLY A 276 3.37 -2.04 -11.74
C GLY A 276 4.90 -2.20 -11.64
N VAL A 277 5.42 -2.22 -10.41
CA VAL A 277 6.86 -2.25 -10.09
C VAL A 277 7.59 -3.42 -10.77
N GLU A 278 7.01 -4.62 -10.74
CA GLU A 278 7.65 -5.80 -11.36
C GLU A 278 7.89 -5.60 -12.86
N ARG A 279 6.88 -5.10 -13.59
CA ARG A 279 6.99 -4.82 -15.02
C ARG A 279 7.92 -3.64 -15.29
N LEU A 280 7.88 -2.60 -14.46
CA LEU A 280 8.79 -1.47 -14.57
C LEU A 280 10.27 -1.91 -14.50
N VAL A 281 10.60 -2.78 -13.53
CA VAL A 281 11.96 -3.34 -13.39
C VAL A 281 12.33 -4.22 -14.60
N ARG A 282 11.45 -5.15 -14.98
CA ARG A 282 11.75 -6.15 -16.02
C ARG A 282 11.70 -5.62 -17.44
N GLU A 283 10.78 -4.70 -17.72
CA GLU A 283 10.53 -4.20 -19.08
C GLU A 283 11.21 -2.86 -19.30
N VAL A 284 11.25 -1.95 -18.33
CA VAL A 284 11.80 -0.59 -18.56
C VAL A 284 13.23 -0.48 -18.08
N MET A 285 13.51 -0.85 -16.82
CA MET A 285 14.85 -0.69 -16.23
C MET A 285 15.88 -1.67 -16.80
N ALA A 286 15.43 -2.78 -17.40
CA ALA A 286 16.29 -3.72 -18.10
C ALA A 286 16.62 -3.31 -19.55
N MET A 287 16.03 -2.21 -20.05
CA MET A 287 16.29 -1.71 -21.39
C MET A 287 17.77 -1.33 -21.55
N PRO A 288 18.45 -1.83 -22.60
CA PRO A 288 19.79 -1.37 -22.93
C PRO A 288 19.79 0.15 -23.18
N ALA A 289 20.62 0.86 -22.44
CA ALA A 289 20.77 2.30 -22.55
C ALA A 289 22.20 2.74 -22.24
N GLU A 290 22.64 3.82 -22.89
CA GLU A 290 23.93 4.47 -22.61
C GLU A 290 23.65 5.88 -22.10
N VAL A 291 24.19 6.19 -20.92
CA VAL A 291 24.15 7.54 -20.35
C VAL A 291 25.51 8.18 -20.54
N ARG A 292 25.57 9.36 -21.17
CA ARG A 292 26.80 10.17 -21.23
C ARG A 292 26.56 11.52 -20.59
N MET A 293 27.44 11.86 -19.66
CA MET A 293 27.50 13.17 -19.03
C MET A 293 28.54 14.03 -19.75
N GLY A 294 28.19 15.28 -20.07
CA GLY A 294 29.09 16.26 -20.65
C GLY A 294 30.16 16.73 -19.65
N ARG A 295 31.25 17.31 -20.17
CA ARG A 295 32.47 17.67 -19.39
C ARG A 295 32.26 18.54 -18.14
N ARG A 296 31.13 19.25 -18.02
CA ARG A 296 30.80 20.11 -16.85
C ARG A 296 29.63 19.59 -16.01
N GLY A 297 29.13 18.38 -16.25
CA GLY A 297 27.96 17.81 -15.54
C GLY A 297 26.61 18.47 -15.89
N THR A 298 26.61 19.54 -16.68
CA THR A 298 25.41 20.31 -17.04
C THR A 298 24.62 19.73 -18.21
N LYS A 299 25.20 18.76 -18.94
CA LYS A 299 24.57 18.08 -20.07
C LYS A 299 24.51 16.58 -19.84
N LEU A 300 23.33 15.98 -19.92
CA LEU A 300 23.17 14.53 -19.88
C LEU A 300 22.50 14.04 -21.16
N SER A 301 23.10 13.05 -21.81
CA SER A 301 22.51 12.40 -22.98
C SER A 301 22.18 10.97 -22.65
N LEU A 302 20.93 10.59 -22.96
CA LEU A 302 20.42 9.24 -22.79
C LEU A 302 20.23 8.64 -24.18
N LYS A 303 20.95 7.57 -24.49
CA LYS A 303 20.71 6.75 -25.67
C LYS A 303 19.94 5.52 -25.25
N VAL A 304 18.86 5.22 -25.96
CA VAL A 304 18.01 4.05 -25.71
C VAL A 304 17.83 3.26 -27.00
N ALA A 305 17.66 1.94 -26.86
CA ALA A 305 17.39 1.05 -27.97
C ALA A 305 16.04 1.39 -28.63
N GLU A 306 16.08 1.95 -29.84
CA GLU A 306 14.92 2.52 -30.54
C GLU A 306 13.76 1.52 -30.75
N LEU A 307 14.10 0.26 -30.99
CA LEU A 307 13.12 -0.81 -31.22
C LEU A 307 12.50 -1.35 -29.93
N HIS A 308 12.99 -0.92 -28.76
CA HIS A 308 12.45 -1.37 -27.49
C HIS A 308 11.06 -0.75 -27.23
N PRO A 309 10.04 -1.51 -26.79
CA PRO A 309 8.66 -1.03 -26.67
C PRO A 309 8.49 0.25 -25.85
N TRP A 310 9.34 0.45 -24.84
CA TRP A 310 9.29 1.59 -23.94
C TRP A 310 10.20 2.78 -24.33
N ALA A 311 11.02 2.65 -25.38
CA ALA A 311 12.05 3.65 -25.71
C ALA A 311 11.47 5.01 -26.09
N ARG A 312 10.43 5.03 -26.93
CA ARG A 312 9.77 6.28 -27.35
C ARG A 312 9.04 6.97 -26.20
N VAL A 313 8.42 6.20 -25.31
CA VAL A 313 7.72 6.75 -24.13
C VAL A 313 8.74 7.38 -23.19
N LEU A 314 9.79 6.64 -22.83
CA LEU A 314 10.87 7.13 -21.98
C LEU A 314 11.54 8.38 -22.57
N ALA A 315 11.83 8.39 -23.87
CA ALA A 315 12.45 9.53 -24.53
C ALA A 315 11.61 10.81 -24.45
N ARG A 316 10.29 10.70 -24.68
CA ARG A 316 9.37 11.82 -24.55
C ARG A 316 9.28 12.31 -23.10
N GLY A 317 9.18 11.40 -22.13
CA GLY A 317 9.15 11.76 -20.72
C GLY A 317 10.40 12.52 -20.26
N VAL A 318 11.58 12.05 -20.67
CA VAL A 318 12.86 12.74 -20.37
C VAL A 318 12.88 14.14 -20.99
N GLN A 319 12.48 14.29 -22.26
CA GLN A 319 12.44 15.60 -22.92
C GLN A 319 11.44 16.56 -22.27
N ALA A 320 10.27 16.07 -21.85
CA ALA A 320 9.26 16.88 -21.18
C ALA A 320 9.72 17.32 -19.79
N ARG A 321 10.38 16.42 -19.03
CA ARG A 321 10.82 16.69 -17.65
C ARG A 321 12.09 17.53 -17.58
N PHE A 322 13.01 17.34 -18.52
CA PHE A 322 14.31 17.98 -18.57
C PHE A 322 14.50 18.65 -19.94
N PRO A 323 14.28 19.98 -20.03
CA PRO A 323 14.30 20.67 -21.32
C PRO A 323 15.66 20.61 -22.04
N PRO A 324 15.69 20.87 -23.36
CA PRO A 324 16.82 20.60 -24.24
C PRO A 324 18.14 21.31 -23.90
N SER A 325 18.10 22.36 -23.07
CA SER A 325 19.29 23.13 -22.66
C SER A 325 20.26 22.34 -21.77
N GLY A 326 19.81 21.23 -21.17
CA GLY A 326 20.64 20.36 -20.32
C GLY A 326 20.49 18.86 -20.55
N TRP A 327 19.40 18.35 -21.13
CA TRP A 327 19.21 16.90 -21.31
C TRP A 327 18.69 16.56 -22.71
N ARG A 328 19.32 15.59 -23.38
CA ARG A 328 18.94 15.15 -24.74
C ARG A 328 18.79 13.63 -24.81
N THR A 329 17.61 13.15 -25.22
CA THR A 329 17.43 11.74 -25.57
C THR A 329 17.72 11.48 -27.04
N ILE A 330 18.45 10.41 -27.33
CA ILE A 330 18.82 9.98 -28.68
C ILE A 330 18.31 8.56 -28.88
N LEU A 331 17.39 8.37 -29.82
CA LEU A 331 16.97 7.04 -30.24
C LEU A 331 18.02 6.48 -31.21
N ARG A 332 18.48 5.23 -30.99
CA ARG A 332 19.37 4.53 -31.91
C ARG A 332 18.98 3.07 -32.04
N LYS A 333 19.21 2.48 -33.21
CA LYS A 333 19.33 1.03 -33.37
C LYS A 333 20.60 0.60 -32.61
N ILE A 334 20.41 0.02 -31.42
CA ILE A 334 21.48 -0.55 -30.57
C ILE A 334 21.29 -2.05 -30.58
#